data_AF-A0A2K4ZPI6-F1
#
_entry.id   AF-A0A2K4ZPI6-F1
#
_cell.length_a   1.000
_cell.length_b   1.000
_cell.length_c   1.000
_cell.angle_alpha   90.00
_cell.angle_beta   90.00
_cell.angle_gamma   90.00
#
_symmetry.space_group_name_H-M   'P 1'
#
loop_
_entity.id
_entity.type
_entity.pdbx_description
1 polymer ?
#
loop_
_entity_poly.entity_id
_entity_poly.type
_entity_poly.pdbx_seq_one_letter_code
_entity_poly.pdbx_strand_id
1 'polypeptide(L)'
;MESKLSQQETLVKDADGNRWIKCEFCGKIAMEGESSIYGGKGHINLGTCRDCFVNNPEVTQKTEEKIAKVRSKHDPNTGPECGGRLRERNGQYGRFMGCSNFPACRYSCGIR
;
A
#
# COMPACT_ATOMS: atom_id res chain seq x y z
N MET A 1 4.71 -25.30 -15.27
CA MET A 1 5.10 -24.14 -14.45
C MET A 1 4.00 -23.07 -14.42
N GLU A 2 3.45 -22.65 -15.56
CA GLU A 2 2.49 -21.54 -15.63
C GLU A 2 1.22 -21.71 -14.76
N SER A 3 0.65 -22.92 -14.71
CA SER A 3 -0.56 -23.20 -13.93
C SER A 3 -0.37 -23.12 -12.41
N LYS A 4 0.88 -23.08 -11.93
CA LYS A 4 1.19 -22.87 -10.51
C LYS A 4 1.35 -21.39 -10.17
N LEU A 5 1.77 -20.56 -11.13
CA LEU A 5 1.93 -19.11 -10.94
C LEU A 5 0.59 -18.37 -10.87
N SER A 6 -0.49 -18.97 -11.38
CA SER A 6 -1.85 -18.45 -11.19
C SER A 6 -2.33 -18.61 -9.74
N GLN A 7 -1.82 -19.58 -9.00
CA GLN A 7 -2.14 -19.77 -7.58
C GLN A 7 -1.48 -18.64 -6.77
N GLN A 8 -2.26 -17.84 -6.05
CA GLN A 8 -1.78 -16.69 -5.26
C GLN A 8 -1.72 -17.00 -3.75
N GLU A 9 -1.65 -18.28 -3.40
CA GLU A 9 -1.68 -18.76 -2.01
C GLU A 9 -0.28 -19.08 -1.49
N THR A 10 0.59 -19.62 -2.33
CA THR A 10 1.96 -20.03 -1.96
C THR A 10 2.99 -19.55 -2.98
N LEU A 11 4.21 -19.24 -2.53
CA LEU A 11 5.30 -18.86 -3.42
C LEU A 11 5.69 -20.03 -4.33
N VAL A 12 5.78 -19.79 -5.64
CA VAL A 12 6.28 -20.79 -6.59
C VAL A 12 7.80 -20.73 -6.63
N LYS A 13 8.42 -21.86 -6.29
CA LYS A 13 9.86 -22.05 -6.35
C LYS A 13 10.21 -23.27 -7.21
N ASP A 14 11.36 -23.20 -7.86
CA ASP A 14 11.96 -24.33 -8.57
C ASP A 14 12.76 -25.24 -7.64
N ALA A 15 13.27 -26.35 -8.20
CA ALA A 15 14.15 -27.30 -7.51
C ALA A 15 15.38 -26.61 -6.91
N ASP A 16 15.92 -25.59 -7.60
CA ASP A 16 17.05 -24.78 -7.15
C ASP A 16 16.68 -23.70 -6.10
N GLY A 17 15.40 -23.62 -5.71
CA GLY A 17 14.92 -22.65 -4.72
C GLY A 17 14.63 -21.24 -5.27
N ASN A 18 14.87 -21.01 -6.56
CA ASN A 18 14.58 -19.76 -7.25
C ASN A 18 13.07 -19.46 -7.28
N ARG A 19 12.68 -18.23 -6.93
CA ARG A 19 11.29 -17.77 -6.97
C ARG A 19 10.95 -17.18 -8.34
N TRP A 20 9.80 -17.58 -8.86
CA TRP A 20 9.30 -17.12 -10.16
C TRP A 20 8.09 -16.22 -10.02
N ILE A 21 8.05 -15.20 -10.88
CA ILE A 21 7.04 -14.14 -10.87
C ILE A 21 6.56 -13.92 -12.30
N LYS A 22 5.24 -13.90 -12.49
CA LYS A 22 4.61 -13.63 -13.78
C LYS A 22 4.22 -12.16 -13.86
N CYS A 23 4.61 -11.51 -14.95
CA CYS A 23 4.21 -10.14 -15.22
C CYS A 23 2.71 -10.09 -15.56
N GLU A 24 1.95 -9.23 -14.88
CA GLU A 24 0.50 -9.08 -15.10
C GLU A 24 0.17 -8.39 -16.43
N PHE A 25 1.12 -7.62 -16.97
CA PHE A 25 0.90 -6.82 -18.18
C PHE A 25 1.30 -7.55 -19.46
N CYS A 26 2.46 -8.21 -19.48
CA CYS A 26 2.96 -8.92 -20.66
C CYS A 26 2.93 -10.44 -20.55
N GLY A 27 2.58 -11.00 -19.38
CA GLY A 27 2.54 -12.44 -19.16
C GLY A 27 3.90 -13.13 -19.09
N LYS A 28 5.02 -12.40 -19.30
CA LYS A 28 6.38 -12.96 -19.18
C LYS A 28 6.60 -13.48 -17.76
N ILE A 29 7.17 -14.68 -17.67
CA ILE A 29 7.56 -15.31 -16.41
C ILE A 29 9.06 -15.12 -16.27
N ALA A 30 9.47 -14.47 -15.19
CA ALA A 30 10.86 -14.17 -14.90
C ALA A 30 11.18 -14.50 -13.45
N MET A 31 12.47 -14.58 -13.14
CA MET A 31 12.90 -14.76 -11.76
C MET A 31 12.63 -13.47 -10.96
N GLU A 32 12.51 -13.59 -9.64
CA GLU A 32 12.21 -12.44 -8.76
C GLU A 32 13.17 -11.25 -9.00
N GLY A 33 14.47 -11.50 -9.17
CA GLY A 33 15.47 -10.46 -9.43
C GLY A 33 15.30 -9.68 -10.73
N GLU A 34 14.49 -10.17 -11.67
CA GLU A 34 14.20 -9.49 -12.94
C GLU A 34 12.90 -8.69 -12.90
N SER A 35 12.10 -8.86 -11.84
CA SER A 35 10.84 -8.15 -11.64
C SER A 35 11.08 -6.85 -10.85
N SER A 36 10.57 -5.73 -11.36
CA SER A 36 10.74 -4.42 -10.70
C SER A 36 9.75 -4.19 -9.58
N ILE A 37 8.54 -4.73 -9.71
CA ILE A 37 7.51 -4.69 -8.68
C ILE A 37 6.95 -6.09 -8.55
N TYR A 38 6.86 -6.58 -7.32
CA TYR A 38 6.26 -7.86 -7.03
C TYR A 38 5.78 -7.91 -5.58
N GLY A 39 4.83 -8.82 -5.32
CA GLY A 39 4.33 -9.05 -3.98
C GLY A 39 3.17 -8.13 -3.57
N GLY A 40 2.38 -8.62 -2.62
CA GLY A 40 1.17 -7.98 -2.13
C GLY A 40 0.12 -9.02 -1.76
N LYS A 41 -0.93 -8.59 -1.04
CA LYS A 41 -2.05 -9.47 -0.69
C LYS A 41 -2.77 -9.91 -1.96
N GLY A 42 -2.69 -11.20 -2.29
CA GLY A 42 -3.28 -11.78 -3.51
C GLY A 42 -2.43 -11.64 -4.79
N HIS A 43 -1.20 -11.13 -4.70
CA HIS A 43 -0.23 -11.04 -5.81
C HIS A 43 1.10 -11.65 -5.38
N ILE A 44 1.06 -12.89 -4.89
CA ILE A 44 2.26 -13.58 -4.38
C ILE A 44 3.19 -13.97 -5.52
N ASN A 45 2.65 -14.43 -6.65
CA ASN A 45 3.43 -14.86 -7.82
C ASN A 45 3.25 -13.93 -9.04
N LEU A 46 2.64 -12.77 -8.82
CA LEU A 46 2.38 -11.75 -9.84
C LEU A 46 3.17 -10.49 -9.57
N GLY A 47 3.53 -9.78 -10.64
CA GLY A 47 4.28 -8.54 -10.56
C GLY A 47 4.36 -7.82 -11.91
N THR A 48 5.33 -6.91 -12.02
CA THR A 48 5.63 -6.16 -13.23
C THR A 48 7.10 -6.33 -13.58
N CYS A 49 7.39 -6.76 -14.80
CA CYS A 49 8.76 -6.84 -15.29
C CYS A 49 9.33 -5.44 -15.57
N ARG A 50 10.67 -5.34 -15.61
CA ARG A 50 11.38 -4.09 -15.86
C ARG A 50 10.95 -3.39 -17.16
N ASP A 51 10.77 -4.16 -18.25
CA ASP A 51 10.33 -3.60 -19.54
C ASP A 51 8.96 -2.94 -19.45
N CYS A 52 7.99 -3.60 -18.79
CA CYS A 52 6.64 -3.05 -18.64
C CYS A 52 6.62 -1.86 -17.69
N PHE A 53 7.47 -1.86 -16.66
CA PHE A 53 7.58 -0.72 -15.75
C PHE A 53 8.08 0.55 -16.47
N VAL A 54 9.04 0.40 -17.40
CA VAL A 54 9.62 1.53 -18.13
C VAL A 54 8.79 1.95 -19.34
N ASN A 55 8.29 0.97 -20.12
CA ASN A 55 7.68 1.25 -21.41
C ASN A 55 6.15 1.34 -21.38
N ASN A 56 5.48 0.91 -20.30
CA ASN A 56 4.03 0.99 -20.20
C ASN A 56 3.57 2.12 -19.25
N PRO A 57 3.03 3.24 -19.78
CA PRO A 57 2.52 4.32 -18.94
C PRO A 57 1.32 3.91 -18.07
N GLU A 58 0.61 2.83 -18.40
CA GLU A 58 -0.48 2.30 -17.57
C GLU A 58 0.01 1.82 -16.19
N VAL A 59 1.26 1.38 -16.09
CA VAL A 59 1.85 0.94 -14.81
C VAL A 59 2.05 2.14 -13.88
N THR A 60 2.52 3.27 -14.43
CA THR A 60 2.69 4.52 -13.70
C THR A 60 1.35 5.05 -13.21
N GLN A 61 0.35 5.14 -14.10
CA GLN A 61 -1.00 5.61 -13.76
C GLN A 61 -1.62 4.79 -12.62
N LYS A 62 -1.60 3.45 -12.72
CA LYS A 62 -2.13 2.58 -11.65
C LYS A 62 -1.40 2.75 -10.32
N THR A 63 -0.11 3.06 -10.35
CA THR A 63 0.69 3.29 -9.14
C THR A 63 0.30 4.62 -8.49
N GLU A 64 0.16 5.69 -9.30
CA GLU A 64 -0.28 7.01 -8.84
C GLU A 64 -1.70 6.97 -8.26
N GLU A 65 -2.64 6.29 -8.93
CA GLU A 65 -4.01 6.10 -8.45
C GLU A 65 -4.04 5.34 -7.11
N LYS A 66 -3.24 4.29 -6.95
CA LYS A 66 -3.11 3.56 -5.68
C LYS A 66 -2.57 4.48 -4.58
N ILE A 67 -1.54 5.28 -4.87
CA ILE A 67 -0.96 6.24 -3.91
C ILE A 67 -1.99 7.31 -3.52
N ALA A 68 -2.74 7.85 -4.48
CA ALA A 68 -3.81 8.80 -4.23
C ALA A 68 -4.90 8.21 -3.31
N LYS A 69 -5.27 6.93 -3.51
CA LYS A 69 -6.27 6.23 -2.70
C LYS A 69 -5.78 5.83 -1.30
N VAL A 70 -4.46 5.74 -1.08
CA VAL A 70 -3.90 5.54 0.26
C VAL A 70 -3.89 6.86 1.04
N ARG A 71 -3.53 7.97 0.38
CA ARG A 71 -3.52 9.30 1.00
C ARG A 71 -4.90 9.78 1.47
N SER A 72 -5.98 9.31 0.86
CA SER A 72 -7.35 9.70 1.23
C SER A 72 -7.94 8.94 2.42
N LYS A 73 -7.24 7.94 2.99
CA LYS A 73 -7.81 7.10 4.06
C LYS A 73 -7.71 7.68 5.47
N HIS A 74 -6.89 8.71 5.70
CA HIS A 74 -6.83 9.40 6.99
C HIS A 74 -7.03 10.89 6.77
N ASP A 75 -8.22 11.36 7.14
CA ASP A 75 -8.47 12.79 7.23
C ASP A 75 -7.68 13.33 8.43
N PRO A 76 -6.74 14.28 8.23
CA PRO A 76 -5.91 14.80 9.32
C PRO A 76 -6.73 15.54 10.39
N ASN A 77 -8.00 15.86 10.09
CA ASN A 77 -8.92 16.49 11.04
C ASN A 77 -9.81 15.47 11.75
N THR A 78 -9.53 14.16 11.64
CA THR A 78 -10.34 13.12 12.26
C THR A 78 -9.48 12.23 13.16
N GLY A 79 -9.93 12.01 14.40
CA GLY A 79 -9.22 11.19 15.37
C GLY A 79 -9.25 9.70 14.95
N PRO A 80 -8.10 9.00 14.93
CA PRO A 80 -8.02 7.61 14.49
C PRO A 80 -8.78 6.64 15.42
N GLU A 81 -8.97 7.01 16.69
CA GLU A 81 -9.66 6.18 17.69
C GLU A 81 -11.19 6.36 17.66
N CYS A 82 -11.65 7.60 17.43
CA CYS A 82 -13.07 7.98 17.57
C CYS A 82 -13.78 8.17 16.24
N GLY A 83 -13.07 8.38 15.13
CA GLY A 83 -13.65 8.94 13.90
C GLY A 83 -14.23 10.36 14.09
N GLY A 84 -14.03 10.96 15.26
CA GLY A 84 -14.54 12.28 15.62
C GLY A 84 -13.61 13.39 15.14
N ARG A 85 -14.18 14.55 14.81
CA ARG A 85 -13.38 15.69 14.32
C ARG A 85 -12.45 16.21 15.40
N LEU A 86 -11.18 16.38 15.05
CA LEU A 86 -10.19 17.09 15.83
C LEU A 86 -10.46 18.60 15.73
N ARG A 87 -10.40 19.29 16.87
CA ARG A 87 -10.53 20.74 16.94
C ARG A 87 -9.35 21.32 17.69
N GLU A 88 -8.89 22.50 17.27
CA GLU A 88 -7.89 23.26 18.00
C GLU A 88 -8.45 23.66 19.37
N ARG A 89 -7.68 23.37 20.41
CA ARG A 89 -7.95 23.72 21.80
C ARG A 89 -6.68 24.35 22.38
N ASN A 90 -6.86 25.26 23.32
CA ASN A 90 -5.77 25.88 24.06
C ASN A 90 -5.62 25.18 25.41
N GLY A 91 -4.43 24.65 25.69
CA GLY A 91 -4.05 24.09 26.97
C GLY A 91 -2.92 24.87 27.63
N GLN A 92 -2.53 24.46 28.83
CA GLN A 92 -1.44 25.09 29.58
C GLN A 92 -0.10 25.11 28.82
N TYR A 93 0.13 24.09 27.98
CA TYR A 93 1.36 23.94 27.19
C TYR A 93 1.25 24.51 25.77
N GLY A 94 0.17 25.23 25.46
CA GLY A 94 -0.09 25.82 24.15
C GLY A 94 -1.25 25.16 23.39
N ARG A 95 -1.31 25.42 22.09
CA ARG A 95 -2.36 24.93 21.19
C ARG A 95 -2.18 23.46 20.87
N PHE A 96 -3.28 22.70 20.88
CA PHE A 96 -3.31 21.29 20.50
C PHE A 96 -4.62 20.93 19.80
N MET A 97 -4.60 19.89 18.97
CA MET A 97 -5.80 19.33 18.34
C MET A 97 -6.39 18.25 19.26
N GLY A 98 -7.61 18.42 19.76
CA GLY A 98 -8.31 17.43 20.59
C GLY A 98 -9.55 16.85 19.89
N CYS A 99 -9.86 15.55 20.08
CA CYS A 99 -11.10 14.96 19.58
C CYS A 99 -12.33 15.67 20.18
N SER A 100 -13.31 15.99 19.34
CA SER A 100 -14.57 16.63 19.75
C SER A 100 -15.39 15.75 20.70
N ASN A 101 -15.18 14.43 20.67
CA ASN A 101 -15.89 13.45 21.51
C ASN A 101 -15.28 13.29 22.93
N PHE A 102 -14.42 14.18 23.38
CA PHE A 102 -13.99 14.19 24.78
C PHE A 102 -15.22 14.34 25.72
N PRO A 103 -15.37 13.53 26.79
CA PRO A 103 -14.38 12.66 27.44
C PRO A 103 -14.29 11.21 26.91
N ALA A 104 -15.19 10.79 26.01
CA ALA A 104 -15.22 9.44 25.46
C ALA A 104 -14.02 9.12 24.56
N CYS A 105 -13.38 10.14 23.99
CA CYS A 105 -12.10 10.00 23.30
C CYS A 105 -11.10 11.05 23.81
N ARG A 106 -9.92 10.58 24.25
CA ARG A 106 -8.84 11.40 24.78
C ARG A 106 -7.71 11.64 23.78
N TYR A 107 -7.91 11.26 22.51
CA TYR A 107 -6.93 11.53 21.46
C TYR A 107 -6.64 13.03 21.35
N SER A 108 -5.35 13.37 21.45
CA SER A 108 -4.85 14.72 21.24
C SER A 108 -3.57 14.69 20.41
N CYS A 109 -3.46 15.55 19.41
CA CYS A 109 -2.27 15.72 18.59
C CYS A 109 -1.71 17.14 18.80
N GLY A 110 -0.39 17.27 18.98
CA GLY A 110 0.25 18.58 19.07
C GLY A 110 0.24 19.29 17.71
N ILE A 111 -0.02 20.60 17.72
CA ILE A 111 0.18 21.46 16.55
C ILE A 111 1.64 21.91 16.63
N ARG A 112 2.53 21.21 15.90
CA ARG A 112 3.94 21.62 15.74
C ARG A 112 4.05 22.75 14.73
#